data_AF-A0A7C8RDK5-F1
#
_entry.id   AF-A0A7C8RDK5-F1
#
_cell.length_a   1.000
_cell.length_b   1.000
_cell.length_c   1.000
_cell.angle_alpha   90.00
_cell.angle_beta   90.00
_cell.angle_gamma   90.00
#
_symmetry.space_group_name_H-M   'P 1'
#
loop_
_entity.id
_entity.type
_entity.pdbx_description
1 polymer ?
#
loop_
_entity_poly.entity_id
_entity_poly.type
_entity_poly.pdbx_seq_one_letter_code
_entity_poly.pdbx_strand_id
1 'polypeptide(L)'
;MDHIPTFLEASAVKQLTSHTYSGNLSKSYCIGAVPNGGYVAAVMLRAAATHMTTTHARITPPQKHAISFHGMFMIKTNAGAVEVKVADSKIGRGYSVLHIELLQEGMKCVNAYVTMTNIDNESGPTLNTFWEKPDPGLVGRKQLDKLLTPEGVEGWYEHPKPFADFREVSKRTRFFSAKKPTPGVVSNWGTFTNQSDSITNEAIALIADLFVGVVEQMDSDGGDDPKQQFQSAKFWYPTLSFTLDVKKSLPKDGVKWVFSKVHSQQVKNGRWDLQVVMLDEDGELLATSTQVALMVDASRNTKPRGKRDVPATKL
;
A
#
# COMPACT_ATOMS: atom_id res chain seq x y z
N MET A 1 24.40 13.75 6.09
CA MET A 1 23.38 12.97 5.34
C MET A 1 22.03 13.42 5.83
N ASP A 2 21.11 13.74 4.94
CA ASP A 2 19.75 14.12 5.33
C ASP A 2 19.06 12.96 6.05
N HIS A 3 18.28 13.27 7.09
CA HIS A 3 17.48 12.29 7.84
C HIS A 3 16.52 11.57 6.88
N ILE A 4 16.61 10.24 6.80
CA ILE A 4 15.63 9.44 6.07
C ILE A 4 14.51 9.07 7.05
N PRO A 5 13.27 9.51 6.82
CA PRO A 5 12.20 9.28 7.76
C PRO A 5 11.82 7.79 7.82
N THR A 6 11.44 7.35 9.02
CA THR A 6 10.72 6.08 9.21
C THR A 6 9.38 6.11 8.48
N PHE A 7 8.73 4.97 8.28
CA PHE A 7 7.38 4.92 7.70
C PHE A 7 6.39 5.70 8.57
N LEU A 8 6.52 5.61 9.90
CA LEU A 8 5.65 6.33 10.82
C LEU A 8 5.85 7.85 10.77
N GLU A 9 7.09 8.32 10.60
CA GLU A 9 7.38 9.74 10.40
C GLU A 9 6.87 10.23 9.04
N ALA A 10 7.15 9.47 7.97
CA ALA A 10 6.76 9.82 6.62
C ALA A 10 5.23 9.82 6.44
N SER A 11 4.50 8.92 7.10
CA SER A 11 3.05 8.85 7.00
C SER A 11 2.31 9.67 8.06
N ALA A 12 3.02 10.43 8.89
CA ALA A 12 2.41 11.19 9.97
C ALA A 12 1.39 12.21 9.47
N VAL A 13 0.29 12.33 10.23
CA VAL A 13 -0.75 13.34 10.04
C VAL A 13 -0.91 14.16 11.31
N LYS A 14 -1.20 15.44 11.15
CA LYS A 14 -1.50 16.35 12.26
C LYS A 14 -2.90 16.92 12.07
N GLN A 15 -3.73 16.84 13.10
CA GLN A 15 -5.04 17.47 13.11
C GLN A 15 -4.88 19.00 13.09
N LEU A 16 -5.55 19.66 12.14
CA LEU A 16 -5.61 21.12 12.03
C LEU A 16 -6.94 21.65 12.57
N THR A 17 -8.03 20.95 12.25
CA THR A 17 -9.39 21.19 12.73
C THR A 17 -10.05 19.85 13.04
N SER A 18 -11.31 19.84 13.50
CA SER A 18 -12.04 18.59 13.71
C SER A 18 -12.16 17.72 12.45
N HIS A 19 -12.05 18.29 11.24
CA HIS A 19 -12.32 17.60 9.97
C HIS A 19 -11.22 17.84 8.92
N THR A 20 -10.07 18.38 9.34
CA THR A 20 -8.96 18.68 8.44
C THR A 20 -7.63 18.34 9.09
N TYR A 21 -6.76 17.69 8.32
CA TYR A 21 -5.45 17.19 8.76
C TYR A 21 -4.38 17.61 7.76
N SER A 22 -3.16 17.85 8.22
CA SER A 22 -1.99 18.05 7.36
C SER A 22 -1.13 16.80 7.33
N GLY A 23 -0.54 16.49 6.19
CA GLY A 23 0.56 15.54 6.02
C GLY A 23 1.68 16.12 5.17
N ASN A 24 2.80 15.41 5.07
CA ASN A 24 3.92 15.80 4.20
C ASN A 24 4.49 14.55 3.51
N LEU A 25 4.19 14.40 2.21
CA LEU A 25 4.59 13.23 1.44
C LEU A 25 6.10 13.23 1.20
N SER A 26 6.79 12.21 1.72
CA SER A 26 8.24 12.09 1.64
C SER A 26 8.70 11.59 0.26
N LYS A 27 9.80 12.18 -0.23
CA LYS A 27 10.50 11.70 -1.44
C LYS A 27 11.00 10.26 -1.31
N SER A 28 11.28 9.81 -0.09
CA SER A 28 11.77 8.44 0.18
C SER A 28 10.75 7.35 -0.15
N TYR A 29 9.48 7.71 -0.35
CA TYR A 29 8.40 6.79 -0.72
C TYR A 29 7.87 7.07 -2.14
N CYS A 30 8.68 7.71 -2.99
CA CYS A 30 8.32 7.97 -4.39
C CYS A 30 8.69 6.83 -5.34
N ILE A 31 7.94 6.78 -6.44
CA ILE A 31 8.33 6.17 -7.71
C ILE A 31 8.43 7.33 -8.70
N GLY A 32 9.59 7.54 -9.29
CA GLY A 32 9.92 8.72 -10.07
C GLY A 32 9.79 9.97 -9.21
N ALA A 33 9.01 10.94 -9.70
CA ALA A 33 8.69 12.15 -8.96
C ALA A 33 7.40 12.06 -8.11
N VAL A 34 6.70 10.92 -8.14
CA VAL A 34 5.35 10.76 -7.58
C VAL A 34 5.38 9.82 -6.37
N PRO A 35 4.84 10.23 -5.21
CA PRO A 35 4.63 9.35 -4.07
C PRO A 35 3.84 8.08 -4.45
N ASN A 36 4.27 6.90 -3.95
CA ASN A 36 3.58 5.63 -4.18
C ASN A 36 2.11 5.68 -3.71
N GLY A 37 1.21 5.05 -4.46
CA GLY A 37 -0.24 5.09 -4.22
C GLY A 37 -0.63 4.50 -2.87
N GLY A 38 -0.06 3.36 -2.50
CA GLY A 38 -0.27 2.71 -1.21
C GLY A 38 0.25 3.52 -0.03
N TYR A 39 1.39 4.22 -0.19
CA TYR A 39 1.87 5.18 0.80
C TYR A 39 0.92 6.38 0.96
N VAL A 40 0.38 6.92 -0.13
CA VAL A 40 -0.63 7.99 -0.08
C VAL A 40 -1.92 7.49 0.60
N ALA A 41 -2.37 6.27 0.28
CA ALA A 41 -3.50 5.63 0.94
C ALA A 41 -3.25 5.43 2.44
N ALA A 42 -2.03 5.06 2.84
CA ALA A 42 -1.66 4.94 4.25
C ALA A 42 -1.78 6.29 5.01
N VAL A 43 -1.38 7.41 4.40
CA VAL A 43 -1.59 8.74 4.98
C VAL A 43 -3.08 9.04 5.18
N MET A 44 -3.93 8.67 4.22
CA MET A 44 -5.39 8.83 4.35
C MET A 44 -5.98 7.92 5.43
N LEU A 45 -5.53 6.67 5.54
CA LEU A 45 -5.91 5.74 6.60
C LEU A 45 -5.51 6.25 7.98
N ARG A 46 -4.32 6.85 8.11
CA ARG A 46 -3.88 7.48 9.36
C ARG A 46 -4.73 8.69 9.72
N ALA A 47 -5.15 9.51 8.75
CA ALA A 47 -6.11 10.59 8.99
C ALA A 47 -7.46 10.04 9.45
N ALA A 48 -7.94 8.94 8.87
CA ALA A 48 -9.17 8.26 9.28
C ALA A 48 -9.11 7.79 10.75
N ALA A 49 -8.05 7.05 11.12
CA ALA A 49 -7.83 6.57 12.48
C ALA A 49 -7.67 7.73 13.48
N THR A 50 -6.92 8.78 13.10
CA THR A 50 -6.78 9.99 13.92
C THR A 50 -8.12 10.66 14.14
N HIS A 51 -8.94 10.79 13.09
CA HIS A 51 -10.26 11.41 13.19
C HIS A 51 -11.19 10.67 14.14
N MET A 52 -11.26 9.33 14.04
CA MET A 52 -12.10 8.54 14.94
C MET A 52 -11.62 8.57 16.39
N THR A 53 -10.32 8.70 16.63
CA THR A 53 -9.74 8.72 17.98
C THR A 53 -9.62 10.11 18.60
N THR A 54 -9.83 11.17 17.83
CA THR A 54 -9.78 12.57 18.30
C THR A 54 -11.15 13.24 18.22
N THR A 55 -11.65 13.49 17.02
CA THR A 55 -12.95 14.15 16.78
C THR A 55 -14.12 13.35 17.35
N HIS A 56 -14.07 12.03 17.19
CA HIS A 56 -15.08 11.11 17.70
C HIS A 56 -14.60 10.28 18.91
N ALA A 57 -13.69 10.82 19.72
CA ALA A 57 -13.12 10.14 20.89
C ALA A 57 -14.15 9.65 21.94
N ARG A 58 -15.39 10.17 21.89
CA ARG A 58 -16.51 9.72 22.74
C ARG A 58 -17.07 8.34 22.36
N ILE A 59 -16.78 7.83 21.17
CA ILE A 59 -17.22 6.49 20.75
C ILE A 59 -16.40 5.46 21.53
N THR A 60 -17.10 4.60 22.27
CA THR A 60 -16.51 3.51 23.04
C THR A 60 -17.10 2.16 22.59
N PRO A 61 -16.25 1.18 22.25
CA PRO A 61 -14.79 1.26 22.19
C PRO A 61 -14.31 2.12 20.99
N PRO A 62 -13.08 2.69 21.03
CA PRO A 62 -12.58 3.55 19.95
C PRO A 62 -12.48 2.82 18.61
N GLN A 63 -13.09 3.37 17.55
CA GLN A 63 -13.07 2.80 16.20
C GLN A 63 -11.78 3.14 15.45
N LYS A 64 -10.68 2.52 15.88
CA LYS A 64 -9.31 2.80 15.43
C LYS A 64 -8.86 1.98 14.21
N HIS A 65 -9.64 0.99 13.77
CA HIS A 65 -9.27 0.08 12.67
C HIS A 65 -10.06 0.38 11.41
N ALA A 66 -9.37 0.58 10.29
CA ALA A 66 -10.00 0.59 8.98
C ALA A 66 -10.19 -0.85 8.49
N ILE A 67 -11.43 -1.24 8.18
CA ILE A 67 -11.76 -2.57 7.63
C ILE A 67 -12.03 -2.56 6.13
N SER A 68 -12.33 -1.40 5.55
CA SER A 68 -12.46 -1.24 4.11
C SER A 68 -11.99 0.15 3.70
N PHE A 69 -11.23 0.22 2.60
CA PHE A 69 -10.80 1.43 1.94
C PHE A 69 -11.08 1.29 0.45
N HIS A 70 -11.67 2.32 -0.16
CA HIS A 70 -11.80 2.43 -1.60
C HIS A 70 -11.39 3.82 -2.04
N GLY A 71 -10.25 3.94 -2.73
CA GLY A 71 -9.68 5.21 -3.17
C GLY A 71 -9.61 5.33 -4.69
N MET A 72 -9.96 6.52 -5.19
CA MET A 72 -9.85 6.92 -6.60
C MET A 72 -8.72 7.95 -6.75
N PHE A 73 -7.70 7.61 -7.52
CA PHE A 73 -6.52 8.45 -7.78
C PHE A 73 -6.75 9.28 -9.04
N MET A 74 -7.22 10.52 -8.85
CA MET A 74 -7.63 11.40 -9.95
C MET A 74 -6.47 12.23 -10.50
N ILE A 75 -5.54 12.65 -9.63
CA ILE A 75 -4.41 13.50 -10.00
C ILE A 75 -3.18 13.05 -9.23
N LYS A 76 -2.06 12.88 -9.93
CA LYS A 76 -0.77 12.53 -9.31
C LYS A 76 -0.39 13.55 -8.23
N THR A 77 0.10 13.07 -7.10
CA THR A 77 0.68 13.86 -6.02
C THR A 77 2.15 14.18 -6.32
N ASN A 78 2.67 15.19 -5.63
CA ASN A 78 4.08 15.53 -5.51
C ASN A 78 4.54 15.21 -4.08
N ALA A 79 5.83 14.96 -3.89
CA ALA A 79 6.41 15.06 -2.55
C ALA A 79 6.23 16.48 -1.99
N GLY A 80 5.88 16.58 -0.71
CA GLY A 80 5.57 17.85 -0.05
C GLY A 80 4.23 17.84 0.69
N ALA A 81 3.84 19.04 1.15
CA ALA A 81 2.66 19.24 1.97
C ALA A 81 1.37 18.81 1.26
N VAL A 82 0.46 18.21 2.03
CA VAL A 82 -0.90 17.83 1.62
C VAL A 82 -1.89 18.18 2.73
N GLU A 83 -3.12 18.44 2.34
CA GLU A 83 -4.26 18.58 3.23
C GLU A 83 -5.17 17.36 3.06
N VAL A 84 -5.67 16.80 4.15
CA VAL A 84 -6.63 15.70 4.14
C VAL A 84 -7.91 16.20 4.81
N LYS A 85 -9.00 16.26 4.04
CA LYS A 85 -10.34 16.59 4.54
C LYS A 85 -11.11 15.30 4.80
N VAL A 86 -11.76 15.23 5.95
CA VAL A 86 -12.57 14.08 6.37
C VAL A 86 -13.99 14.55 6.58
N ALA A 87 -14.96 13.88 5.95
CA ALA A 87 -16.38 14.11 6.14
C ALA A 87 -17.05 12.85 6.72
N ASP A 88 -17.87 13.08 7.74
CA ASP A 88 -18.69 12.07 8.40
C ASP A 88 -19.82 11.61 7.48
N SER A 89 -19.59 10.59 6.65
CA SER A 89 -20.67 10.03 5.82
C SER A 89 -21.68 9.26 6.69
N LYS A 90 -21.16 8.57 7.72
CA LYS A 90 -21.95 7.91 8.76
C LYS A 90 -21.10 7.74 10.01
N ILE A 91 -21.61 8.15 11.16
CA ILE A 91 -21.01 7.83 12.46
C ILE A 91 -21.94 6.89 13.21
N GLY A 92 -21.45 5.70 13.55
CA GLY A 92 -22.23 4.65 14.20
C GLY A 92 -21.50 4.03 15.38
N ARG A 93 -22.22 3.25 16.19
CA ARG A 93 -21.62 2.59 17.38
C ARG A 93 -20.72 1.41 17.00
N GLY A 94 -21.15 0.59 16.04
CA GLY A 94 -20.37 -0.57 15.57
C GLY A 94 -19.36 -0.20 14.48
N TYR A 95 -19.81 0.57 13.49
CA TYR A 95 -18.98 1.03 12.39
C TYR A 95 -19.33 2.47 12.01
N SER A 96 -18.33 3.16 11.48
CA SER A 96 -18.45 4.49 10.88
C SER A 96 -17.92 4.46 9.46
N VAL A 97 -18.46 5.31 8.59
CA VAL A 97 -18.02 5.47 7.21
C VAL A 97 -17.59 6.92 7.02
N LEU A 98 -16.36 7.10 6.57
CA LEU A 98 -15.75 8.39 6.32
C LEU A 98 -15.57 8.58 4.81
N HIS A 99 -15.86 9.79 4.34
CA HIS A 99 -15.43 10.26 3.02
C HIS A 99 -14.19 11.11 3.21
N ILE A 100 -13.10 10.79 2.51
CA ILE A 100 -11.79 11.41 2.70
C ILE A 100 -11.29 11.96 1.37
N GLU A 101 -10.91 13.23 1.36
CA GLU A 101 -10.27 13.88 0.22
C GLU A 101 -8.83 14.25 0.58
N LEU A 102 -7.86 13.81 -0.21
CA LEU A 102 -6.48 14.29 -0.13
C LEU A 102 -6.28 15.36 -1.20
N LEU A 103 -5.92 16.56 -0.75
CA LEU A 103 -5.69 17.74 -1.56
C LEU A 103 -4.22 18.14 -1.56
N GLN A 104 -3.76 18.64 -2.71
CA GLN A 104 -2.43 19.23 -2.82
C GLN A 104 -2.48 20.41 -3.79
N GLU A 105 -2.04 21.58 -3.31
CA GLU A 105 -2.09 22.84 -4.07
C GLU A 105 -3.51 23.16 -4.55
N GLY A 106 -4.51 22.95 -3.68
CA GLY A 106 -5.93 23.20 -3.98
C GLY A 106 -6.61 22.15 -4.88
N MET A 107 -5.87 21.17 -5.40
CA MET A 107 -6.42 20.11 -6.24
C MET A 107 -6.77 18.87 -5.43
N LYS A 108 -7.95 18.28 -5.69
CA LYS A 108 -8.34 16.97 -5.16
C LYS A 108 -7.55 15.87 -5.89
N CYS A 109 -6.54 15.33 -5.22
CA CYS A 109 -5.66 14.29 -5.80
C CYS A 109 -6.27 12.91 -5.65
N VAL A 110 -6.77 12.59 -4.46
CA VAL A 110 -7.37 11.29 -4.14
C VAL A 110 -8.68 11.51 -3.39
N ASN A 111 -9.68 10.71 -3.70
CA ASN A 111 -10.97 10.69 -3.02
C ASN A 111 -11.25 9.25 -2.59
N ALA A 112 -11.61 9.03 -1.32
CA ALA A 112 -11.78 7.71 -0.77
C ALA A 112 -12.96 7.59 0.19
N TYR A 113 -13.54 6.39 0.27
CA TYR A 113 -14.40 5.98 1.36
C TYR A 113 -13.68 4.98 2.26
N VAL A 114 -13.81 5.16 3.57
CA VAL A 114 -13.17 4.30 4.57
C VAL A 114 -14.20 3.87 5.62
N THR A 115 -14.32 2.56 5.85
CA THR A 115 -15.12 2.02 6.95
C THR A 115 -14.23 1.76 8.15
N MET A 116 -14.56 2.40 9.27
CA MET A 116 -13.86 2.34 10.54
C MET A 116 -14.65 1.54 11.57
N THR A 117 -13.96 0.74 12.37
CA THR A 117 -14.51 -0.13 13.43
C THR A 117 -13.46 -0.33 14.52
N ASN A 118 -13.79 -1.15 15.52
CA ASN A 118 -12.81 -1.75 16.41
C ASN A 118 -12.86 -3.28 16.30
N ILE A 119 -11.98 -3.84 15.45
CA ILE A 119 -11.81 -5.30 15.25
C ILE A 119 -11.69 -6.06 16.58
N ASP A 120 -11.01 -5.52 17.60
CA ASP A 120 -10.80 -6.18 18.89
C ASP A 120 -12.12 -6.43 19.67
N ASN A 121 -13.20 -5.74 19.25
CA ASN A 121 -14.52 -5.77 19.89
C ASN A 121 -15.60 -6.34 18.97
N GLU A 122 -15.24 -6.89 17.82
CA GLU A 122 -16.20 -7.53 16.92
C GLU A 122 -16.69 -8.86 17.50
N SER A 123 -17.97 -9.14 17.27
CA SER A 123 -18.61 -10.40 17.68
C SER A 123 -19.48 -10.91 16.55
N GLY A 124 -19.36 -12.18 16.21
CA GLY A 124 -20.12 -12.82 15.15
C GLY A 124 -19.66 -14.26 14.93
N PRO A 125 -20.35 -15.02 14.06
CA PRO A 125 -19.93 -16.38 13.72
C PRO A 125 -18.58 -16.37 13.00
N THR A 126 -17.71 -17.31 13.35
CA THR A 126 -16.51 -17.65 12.57
C THR A 126 -16.79 -18.94 11.82
N LEU A 127 -16.86 -18.86 10.50
CA LEU A 127 -17.18 -20.00 9.63
C LEU A 127 -15.98 -20.29 8.72
N ASN A 128 -15.71 -21.58 8.49
CA ASN A 128 -14.76 -21.97 7.46
C ASN A 128 -15.37 -21.68 6.08
N THR A 129 -14.67 -20.93 5.25
CA THR A 129 -15.12 -20.55 3.90
C THR A 129 -14.77 -21.61 2.85
N PHE A 130 -13.99 -22.63 3.21
CA PHE A 130 -13.43 -23.63 2.28
C PHE A 130 -12.63 -23.03 1.12
N TRP A 131 -12.28 -21.75 1.22
CA TRP A 131 -11.43 -21.09 0.26
C TRP A 131 -10.00 -21.60 0.39
N GLU A 132 -9.38 -21.89 -0.75
CA GLU A 132 -7.98 -22.31 -0.81
C GLU A 132 -7.06 -21.11 -0.54
N LYS A 133 -6.76 -20.90 0.74
CA LYS A 133 -5.82 -19.87 1.19
C LYS A 133 -4.43 -20.13 0.58
N PRO A 134 -3.73 -19.10 0.09
CA PRO A 134 -2.36 -19.24 -0.36
C PRO A 134 -1.46 -19.87 0.71
N ASP A 135 -0.59 -20.77 0.27
CA ASP A 135 0.50 -21.28 1.08
C ASP A 135 1.70 -20.31 0.99
N PRO A 136 2.07 -19.63 2.09
CA PRO A 136 3.23 -18.75 2.09
C PRO A 136 4.57 -19.52 2.10
N GLY A 137 4.56 -20.86 2.26
CA GLY A 137 5.70 -21.75 2.25
C GLY A 137 6.62 -21.66 3.48
N LEU A 138 6.87 -20.45 3.96
CA LEU A 138 7.66 -20.14 5.16
C LEU A 138 6.79 -19.32 6.11
N VAL A 139 6.69 -19.72 7.38
CA VAL A 139 5.90 -19.01 8.42
C VAL A 139 6.66 -18.94 9.74
N GLY A 140 6.22 -18.05 10.61
CA GLY A 140 6.77 -17.78 11.92
C GLY A 140 7.98 -16.84 11.85
N ARG A 141 7.92 -15.76 12.63
CA ARG A 141 8.93 -14.69 12.64
C ARG A 141 10.38 -15.18 12.74
N LYS A 142 10.65 -16.19 13.59
CA LYS A 142 12.00 -16.76 13.74
C LYS A 142 12.54 -17.39 12.46
N GLN A 143 11.68 -17.97 11.64
CA GLN A 143 12.09 -18.56 10.36
C GLN A 143 12.23 -17.48 9.29
N LEU A 144 11.28 -16.54 9.25
CA LEU A 144 11.31 -15.39 8.34
C LEU A 144 12.56 -14.52 8.55
N ASP A 145 12.97 -14.30 9.78
CA ASP A 145 14.17 -13.53 10.11
C ASP A 145 15.47 -14.13 9.53
N LYS A 146 15.49 -15.44 9.24
CA LYS A 146 16.62 -16.08 8.54
C LYS A 146 16.78 -15.57 7.11
N LEU A 147 15.70 -15.11 6.45
CA LEU A 147 15.78 -14.49 5.12
C LEU A 147 16.67 -13.24 5.10
N LEU A 148 16.83 -12.56 6.23
CA LEU A 148 17.66 -11.36 6.35
C LEU A 148 19.13 -11.68 6.63
N THR A 149 19.45 -12.93 6.95
CA THR A 149 20.82 -13.37 7.23
C THR A 149 21.57 -13.65 5.93
N PRO A 150 22.91 -13.57 5.92
CA PRO A 150 23.71 -13.95 4.75
C PRO A 150 23.46 -15.38 4.26
N GLU A 151 23.16 -16.31 5.19
CA GLU A 151 22.86 -17.70 4.89
C GLU A 151 21.50 -17.87 4.17
N GLY A 152 20.56 -16.97 4.47
CA GLY A 152 19.21 -16.98 3.90
C GLY A 152 18.40 -18.22 4.30
N VAL A 153 17.46 -18.59 3.43
CA VAL A 153 16.69 -19.84 3.52
C VAL A 153 16.77 -20.54 2.17
N GLU A 154 17.06 -21.84 2.17
CA GLU A 154 17.16 -22.63 0.94
C GLU A 154 15.87 -22.50 0.11
N GLY A 155 16.02 -22.30 -1.20
CA GLY A 155 14.87 -22.12 -2.10
C GLY A 155 14.25 -20.72 -2.06
N TRP A 156 14.76 -19.78 -1.28
CA TRP A 156 14.33 -18.38 -1.24
C TRP A 156 15.38 -17.43 -1.80
N TYR A 157 14.95 -16.26 -2.28
CA TYR A 157 15.83 -15.19 -2.72
C TYR A 157 15.21 -13.81 -2.44
N GLU A 158 16.05 -12.80 -2.25
CA GLU A 158 15.61 -11.40 -2.21
C GLU A 158 15.47 -10.87 -3.64
N HIS A 159 14.37 -10.18 -3.92
CA HIS A 159 14.19 -9.51 -5.20
C HIS A 159 15.24 -8.41 -5.40
N PRO A 160 15.88 -8.34 -6.58
CA PRO A 160 16.74 -7.21 -6.91
C PRO A 160 15.91 -5.92 -6.94
N LYS A 161 16.59 -4.78 -6.79
CA LYS A 161 15.98 -3.44 -6.81
C LYS A 161 16.35 -2.72 -8.11
N PRO A 162 15.87 -3.17 -9.29
CA PRO A 162 16.22 -2.54 -10.54
C PRO A 162 15.70 -1.10 -10.54
N PHE A 163 16.53 -0.17 -11.00
CA PHE A 163 16.18 1.26 -11.06
C PHE A 163 15.79 1.84 -9.70
N ALA A 164 16.52 1.47 -8.64
CA ALA A 164 16.24 1.93 -7.28
C ALA A 164 16.18 3.46 -7.16
N ASP A 165 16.95 4.20 -7.96
CA ASP A 165 16.91 5.68 -7.99
C ASP A 165 15.62 6.23 -8.59
N PHE A 166 14.98 5.48 -9.50
CA PHE A 166 13.62 5.78 -9.96
C PHE A 166 12.57 5.22 -8.99
N ARG A 167 12.89 4.29 -8.11
CA ARG A 167 11.94 3.67 -7.17
C ARG A 167 12.45 3.83 -5.75
N GLU A 168 12.51 5.06 -5.25
CA GLU A 168 13.01 5.36 -3.90
C GLU A 168 12.35 4.50 -2.81
N VAL A 169 11.05 4.23 -2.94
CA VAL A 169 10.31 3.34 -2.04
C VAL A 169 10.91 1.92 -1.96
N SER A 170 11.49 1.40 -3.04
CA SER A 170 12.15 0.09 -3.05
C SER A 170 13.41 0.07 -2.17
N LYS A 171 14.04 1.22 -1.92
CA LYS A 171 15.16 1.32 -0.98
C LYS A 171 14.69 1.23 0.47
N ARG A 172 13.38 1.39 0.72
CA ARG A 172 12.77 1.33 2.06
C ARG A 172 12.20 -0.04 2.39
N THR A 173 11.95 -0.89 1.40
CA THR A 173 11.37 -2.23 1.58
C THR A 173 12.28 -3.33 1.04
N ARG A 174 12.07 -4.56 1.50
CA ARG A 174 12.74 -5.78 1.02
C ARG A 174 11.65 -6.82 0.77
N PHE A 175 11.77 -7.55 -0.33
CA PHE A 175 10.82 -8.60 -0.70
C PHE A 175 11.56 -9.89 -1.02
N PHE A 176 11.03 -11.01 -0.55
CA PHE A 176 11.62 -12.33 -0.71
C PHE A 176 10.61 -13.31 -1.29
N SER A 177 11.03 -14.09 -2.29
CA SER A 177 10.20 -15.11 -2.94
C SER A 177 10.85 -16.49 -2.91
N ALA A 178 10.00 -17.52 -2.99
CA ALA A 178 10.45 -18.86 -3.34
C ALA A 178 10.92 -18.92 -4.81
N LYS A 179 11.96 -19.71 -5.09
CA LYS A 179 12.58 -19.89 -6.42
C LYS A 179 11.72 -20.66 -7.44
N LYS A 180 10.48 -21.02 -7.11
CA LYS A 180 9.52 -21.66 -8.02
C LYS A 180 8.48 -20.62 -8.48
N PRO A 181 8.77 -19.82 -9.52
CA PRO A 181 7.82 -18.83 -10.01
C PRO A 181 6.64 -19.53 -10.69
N THR A 182 5.45 -18.95 -10.53
CA THR A 182 4.28 -19.27 -11.35
C THR A 182 4.04 -18.06 -12.26
N PRO A 183 4.06 -18.20 -13.60
CA PRO A 183 3.85 -17.06 -14.50
C PRO A 183 2.59 -16.27 -14.13
N GLY A 184 2.73 -14.94 -14.05
CA GLY A 184 1.64 -14.03 -13.68
C GLY A 184 1.23 -14.03 -12.19
N VAL A 185 1.90 -14.80 -11.32
CA VAL A 185 1.61 -14.86 -9.89
C VAL A 185 2.89 -14.71 -9.09
N VAL A 186 3.01 -13.62 -8.33
CA VAL A 186 4.13 -13.43 -7.41
C VAL A 186 3.67 -13.61 -5.98
N SER A 187 4.45 -14.35 -5.21
CA SER A 187 4.28 -14.48 -3.76
C SER A 187 5.53 -13.97 -3.07
N ASN A 188 5.36 -12.98 -2.19
CA ASN A 188 6.46 -12.31 -1.51
C ASN A 188 6.24 -12.26 0.00
N TRP A 189 7.31 -12.44 0.77
CA TRP A 189 7.42 -11.89 2.12
C TRP A 189 8.03 -10.49 2.04
N GLY A 190 7.28 -9.49 2.49
CA GLY A 190 7.70 -8.09 2.53
C GLY A 190 8.09 -7.63 3.94
N THR A 191 9.14 -6.81 4.04
CA THR A 191 9.55 -6.14 5.28
C THR A 191 10.17 -4.77 5.00
N PHE A 192 10.28 -3.91 6.01
CA PHE A 192 11.04 -2.66 5.89
C PHE A 192 12.56 -2.92 5.97
N THR A 193 13.33 -2.09 5.27
CA THR A 193 14.80 -2.15 5.30
C THR A 193 15.34 -1.61 6.62
N ASN A 194 14.68 -0.61 7.20
CA ASN A 194 15.04 -0.07 8.51
C ASN A 194 14.48 -0.99 9.61
N GLN A 195 15.35 -1.44 10.52
CA GLN A 195 14.97 -2.35 11.60
C GLN A 195 14.09 -1.69 12.67
N SER A 196 14.11 -0.36 12.74
CA SER A 196 13.22 0.42 13.63
C SER A 196 11.84 0.63 13.05
N ASP A 197 11.61 0.28 11.78
CA ASP A 197 10.29 0.33 11.14
C ASP A 197 9.54 -1.00 11.32
N SER A 198 8.23 -0.90 11.47
CA SER A 198 7.31 -2.04 11.49
C SER A 198 6.14 -1.78 10.55
N ILE A 199 5.57 -2.87 10.04
CA ILE A 199 4.36 -2.83 9.22
C ILE A 199 3.17 -2.68 10.17
N THR A 200 2.65 -1.46 10.29
CA THR A 200 1.40 -1.15 11.01
C THR A 200 0.16 -1.45 10.16
N ASN A 201 -1.03 -1.34 10.76
CA ASN A 201 -2.30 -1.50 10.05
C ASN A 201 -2.39 -0.63 8.77
N GLU A 202 -1.89 0.60 8.81
CA GLU A 202 -1.89 1.50 7.67
C GLU A 202 -0.77 1.20 6.67
N ALA A 203 0.35 0.64 7.13
CA ALA A 203 1.44 0.19 6.26
C ALA A 203 1.03 -0.99 5.35
N ILE A 204 -0.01 -1.73 5.71
CA ILE A 204 -0.62 -2.77 4.84
C ILE A 204 -0.96 -2.18 3.46
N ALA A 205 -1.46 -0.94 3.40
CA ALA A 205 -1.77 -0.28 2.14
C ALA A 205 -0.54 -0.09 1.24
N LEU A 206 0.62 0.23 1.84
CA LEU A 206 1.88 0.32 1.11
C LEU A 206 2.31 -1.06 0.60
N ILE A 207 2.25 -2.10 1.43
CA ILE A 207 2.64 -3.45 1.02
C ILE A 207 1.73 -3.97 -0.11
N ALA A 208 0.43 -3.71 -0.06
CA ALA A 208 -0.52 -4.09 -1.11
C ALA A 208 -0.25 -3.41 -2.46
N ASP A 209 0.26 -2.18 -2.46
CA ASP A 209 0.59 -1.40 -3.68
C ASP A 209 2.02 -1.67 -4.20
N LEU A 210 2.76 -2.59 -3.57
CA LEU A 210 4.12 -2.99 -3.97
C LEU A 210 4.11 -4.39 -4.60
N PHE A 211 3.82 -4.44 -5.90
CA PHE A 211 3.73 -5.66 -6.72
C PHE A 211 5.09 -6.06 -7.34
N VAL A 212 6.13 -6.17 -6.51
CA VAL A 212 7.50 -6.49 -6.96
C VAL A 212 7.55 -7.83 -7.69
N GLY A 213 8.10 -7.86 -8.91
CA GLY A 213 8.32 -9.05 -9.72
C GLY A 213 7.15 -9.47 -10.63
N VAL A 214 5.98 -8.82 -10.51
CA VAL A 214 4.75 -9.28 -11.20
C VAL A 214 4.86 -9.10 -12.70
N VAL A 215 5.36 -7.95 -13.14
CA VAL A 215 5.49 -7.65 -14.57
C VAL A 215 6.61 -8.48 -15.19
N GLU A 216 7.73 -8.63 -14.47
CA GLU A 216 8.87 -9.43 -14.89
C GLU A 216 8.48 -10.91 -15.11
N GLN A 217 7.57 -11.46 -14.30
CA GLN A 217 7.10 -12.84 -14.45
C GLN A 217 6.02 -13.04 -15.52
N MET A 218 5.37 -11.96 -15.99
CA MET A 218 4.41 -12.02 -17.11
C MET A 218 5.11 -11.95 -18.47
N ASP A 219 6.38 -11.57 -18.48
CA ASP A 219 7.22 -11.52 -19.66
C ASP A 219 7.93 -12.86 -19.90
N SER A 220 7.13 -13.90 -20.18
CA SER A 220 7.64 -15.25 -20.46
C SER A 220 8.27 -15.39 -21.86
N ASP A 221 8.01 -14.44 -22.76
CA ASP A 221 8.30 -14.58 -24.18
C ASP A 221 9.70 -14.07 -24.59
N GLY A 222 10.41 -13.37 -23.70
CA GLY A 222 11.75 -12.85 -23.97
C GLY A 222 12.88 -13.89 -23.95
N GLY A 223 12.62 -15.11 -23.47
CA GLY A 223 13.66 -16.11 -23.23
C GLY A 223 14.80 -15.61 -22.34
N ASP A 224 15.97 -16.25 -22.42
CA ASP A 224 17.19 -15.81 -21.73
C ASP A 224 17.90 -14.63 -22.45
N ASP A 225 17.37 -14.12 -23.57
CA ASP A 225 17.95 -12.99 -24.30
C ASP A 225 17.51 -11.66 -23.66
N PRO A 226 18.42 -10.90 -23.02
CA PRO A 226 18.08 -9.63 -22.36
C PRO A 226 17.54 -8.57 -23.33
N LYS A 227 17.70 -8.75 -24.65
CA LYS A 227 17.19 -7.83 -25.67
C LYS A 227 15.72 -8.07 -26.02
N GLN A 228 15.18 -9.26 -25.74
CA GLN A 228 13.81 -9.66 -26.07
C GLN A 228 12.87 -9.61 -24.86
N GLN A 229 13.42 -9.55 -23.65
CA GLN A 229 12.65 -9.34 -22.42
C GLN A 229 11.96 -7.95 -22.43
N PHE A 230 10.67 -7.94 -22.14
CA PHE A 230 9.89 -6.78 -21.73
C PHE A 230 10.61 -6.04 -20.60
N GLN A 231 11.08 -4.84 -20.94
CA GLN A 231 11.81 -4.00 -20.01
C GLN A 231 10.81 -3.28 -19.11
N SER A 232 10.31 -3.96 -18.06
CA SER A 232 9.41 -3.41 -17.03
C SER A 232 9.90 -2.05 -16.50
N ALA A 233 11.21 -1.89 -16.42
CA ALA A 233 11.95 -0.67 -16.15
C ALA A 233 11.51 0.58 -16.93
N LYS A 234 11.10 0.40 -18.19
CA LYS A 234 10.66 1.48 -19.08
C LYS A 234 9.26 1.99 -18.74
N PHE A 235 8.56 1.34 -17.83
CA PHE A 235 7.18 1.67 -17.51
C PHE A 235 7.02 2.20 -16.08
N TRP A 236 6.03 3.06 -15.93
CA TRP A 236 5.43 3.49 -14.68
C TRP A 236 3.98 3.03 -14.66
N TYR A 237 3.51 2.68 -13.47
CA TYR A 237 2.24 2.02 -13.25
C TYR A 237 1.30 2.88 -12.38
N PRO A 238 0.67 3.94 -12.93
CA PRO A 238 -0.23 4.76 -12.14
C PRO A 238 -1.50 3.97 -11.79
N THR A 239 -1.73 3.80 -10.50
CA THR A 239 -2.98 3.29 -9.93
C THR A 239 -4.10 4.31 -10.20
N LEU A 240 -5.26 3.83 -10.66
CA LEU A 240 -6.49 4.60 -10.88
C LEU A 240 -7.48 4.38 -9.74
N SER A 241 -7.62 3.14 -9.29
CA SER A 241 -8.40 2.77 -8.12
C SER A 241 -7.67 1.75 -7.27
N PHE A 242 -7.85 1.83 -5.96
CA PHE A 242 -7.27 0.92 -4.97
C PHE A 242 -8.32 0.57 -3.92
N THR A 243 -8.51 -0.72 -3.69
CA THR A 243 -9.32 -1.22 -2.59
C THR A 243 -8.46 -1.99 -1.60
N LEU A 244 -8.83 -1.94 -0.33
CA LEU A 244 -8.22 -2.72 0.73
C LEU A 244 -9.31 -3.16 1.70
N ASP A 245 -9.46 -4.47 1.89
CA ASP A 245 -10.39 -5.07 2.85
C ASP A 245 -9.59 -5.80 3.92
N VAL A 246 -9.61 -5.29 5.14
CA VAL A 246 -8.84 -5.83 6.27
C VAL A 246 -9.70 -6.83 7.03
N LYS A 247 -9.14 -8.02 7.29
CA LYS A 247 -9.79 -9.14 7.98
C LYS A 247 -9.29 -9.32 9.40
N LYS A 248 -8.09 -8.83 9.69
CA LYS A 248 -7.44 -8.94 11.00
C LYS A 248 -6.67 -7.65 11.31
N SER A 249 -6.74 -7.18 12.56
CA SER A 249 -5.88 -6.10 13.04
C SER A 249 -4.47 -6.62 13.33
N LEU A 250 -3.47 -5.83 12.98
CA LEU A 250 -2.10 -6.03 13.46
C LEU A 250 -1.95 -5.49 14.89
N PRO A 251 -0.99 -6.02 15.68
CA PRO A 251 -0.59 -5.42 16.94
C PRO A 251 -0.27 -3.93 16.80
N LYS A 252 -0.44 -3.17 17.89
CA LYS A 252 -0.24 -1.70 17.90
C LYS A 252 1.15 -1.30 17.39
N ASP A 253 2.17 -2.07 17.76
CA ASP A 253 3.56 -1.80 17.37
C ASP A 253 3.92 -2.36 15.98
N GLY A 254 2.92 -2.89 15.26
CA GLY A 254 3.08 -3.52 13.95
C GLY A 254 3.72 -4.91 13.99
N VAL A 255 3.97 -5.45 12.80
CA VAL A 255 4.70 -6.70 12.58
C VAL A 255 5.91 -6.46 11.69
N LYS A 256 6.84 -7.41 11.65
CA LYS A 256 8.04 -7.27 10.83
C LYS A 256 7.78 -7.72 9.39
N TRP A 257 6.97 -8.76 9.23
CA TRP A 257 6.71 -9.40 7.95
C TRP A 257 5.23 -9.40 7.60
N VAL A 258 4.93 -9.18 6.32
CA VAL A 258 3.61 -9.44 5.73
C VAL A 258 3.85 -10.19 4.44
N PHE A 259 3.11 -11.27 4.25
CA PHE A 259 3.09 -12.00 3.00
C PHE A 259 2.11 -11.32 2.04
N SER A 260 2.44 -11.29 0.75
CA SER A 260 1.55 -10.85 -0.32
C SER A 260 1.61 -11.83 -1.49
N LYS A 261 0.48 -12.41 -1.89
CA LYS A 261 0.30 -13.08 -3.18
C LYS A 261 -0.43 -12.14 -4.12
N VAL A 262 0.28 -11.70 -5.16
CA VAL A 262 -0.19 -10.76 -6.17
C VAL A 262 -0.42 -11.50 -7.48
N HIS A 263 -1.55 -11.25 -8.13
CA HIS A 263 -1.83 -11.74 -9.46
C HIS A 263 -2.54 -10.68 -10.30
N SER A 264 -2.37 -10.74 -11.63
CA SER A 264 -3.15 -9.95 -12.60
C SER A 264 -4.01 -10.89 -13.42
N GLN A 265 -5.25 -10.51 -13.70
CA GLN A 265 -6.15 -11.29 -14.54
C GLN A 265 -5.96 -10.95 -16.03
N GLN A 266 -5.75 -9.67 -16.37
CA GLN A 266 -5.55 -9.25 -17.75
C GLN A 266 -4.77 -7.94 -17.86
N VAL A 267 -3.73 -7.98 -18.70
CA VAL A 267 -3.13 -6.77 -19.27
C VAL A 267 -3.67 -6.59 -20.69
N LYS A 268 -4.33 -5.47 -20.97
CA LYS A 268 -4.86 -5.17 -22.31
C LYS A 268 -4.78 -3.68 -22.62
N ASN A 269 -4.11 -3.34 -23.72
CA ASN A 269 -3.91 -1.96 -24.18
C ASN A 269 -3.34 -1.03 -23.09
N GLY A 270 -2.40 -1.54 -22.29
CA GLY A 270 -1.79 -0.81 -21.19
C GLY A 270 -2.71 -0.57 -19.98
N ARG A 271 -3.89 -1.17 -19.92
CA ARG A 271 -4.69 -1.25 -18.68
C ARG A 271 -4.50 -2.62 -18.06
N TRP A 272 -4.39 -2.67 -16.75
CA TRP A 272 -4.22 -3.92 -16.00
C TRP A 272 -4.83 -3.84 -14.62
N ASP A 273 -5.06 -5.02 -14.05
CA ASP A 273 -5.56 -5.21 -12.70
C ASP A 273 -4.51 -5.89 -11.81
N LEU A 274 -4.62 -5.66 -10.51
CA LEU A 274 -3.91 -6.42 -9.51
C LEU A 274 -4.91 -6.91 -8.46
N GLN A 275 -4.75 -8.16 -8.05
CA GLN A 275 -5.42 -8.72 -6.90
C GLN A 275 -4.37 -9.25 -5.93
N VAL A 276 -4.50 -8.83 -4.67
CA VAL A 276 -3.54 -9.13 -3.62
C VAL A 276 -4.24 -9.84 -2.48
N VAL A 277 -3.72 -10.99 -2.08
CA VAL A 277 -4.03 -11.63 -0.81
C VAL A 277 -2.85 -11.40 0.11
N MET A 278 -3.11 -10.93 1.33
CA MET A 278 -2.07 -10.72 2.34
C MET A 278 -2.28 -11.62 3.55
N LEU A 279 -1.18 -12.19 4.04
CA LEU A 279 -1.15 -12.99 5.26
C LEU A 279 -0.19 -12.38 6.28
N ASP A 280 -0.46 -12.61 7.56
CA ASP A 280 0.50 -12.27 8.63
C ASP A 280 1.62 -13.32 8.75
N GLU A 281 2.54 -13.09 9.69
CA GLU A 281 3.73 -13.93 9.93
C GLU A 281 3.40 -15.39 10.22
N ASP A 282 2.20 -15.68 10.75
CA ASP A 282 1.74 -17.03 11.10
C ASP A 282 0.90 -17.67 9.98
N GLY A 283 0.72 -16.94 8.87
CA GLY A 283 -0.01 -17.39 7.69
C GLY A 283 -1.52 -17.20 7.79
N GLU A 284 -2.03 -16.42 8.73
CA GLU A 284 -3.45 -16.10 8.83
C GLU A 284 -3.83 -14.99 7.84
N LEU A 285 -5.07 -15.03 7.35
CA LEU A 285 -5.57 -14.03 6.39
C LEU A 285 -5.63 -12.65 7.06
N LEU A 286 -4.81 -11.73 6.55
CA LEU A 286 -4.71 -10.37 7.05
C LEU A 286 -5.66 -9.44 6.30
N ALA A 287 -5.59 -9.45 4.97
CA ALA A 287 -6.32 -8.52 4.13
C ALA A 287 -6.36 -8.97 2.66
N THR A 288 -7.29 -8.42 1.89
CA THR A 288 -7.35 -8.55 0.43
C THR A 288 -7.37 -7.16 -0.21
N SER A 289 -6.85 -7.05 -1.43
CA SER A 289 -6.83 -5.78 -2.16
C SER A 289 -7.04 -6.00 -3.65
N THR A 290 -7.70 -5.06 -4.32
CA THR A 290 -7.77 -4.97 -5.77
C THR A 290 -7.38 -3.59 -6.28
N GLN A 291 -6.76 -3.54 -7.45
CA GLN A 291 -6.35 -2.30 -8.11
C GLN A 291 -6.74 -2.32 -9.57
N VAL A 292 -7.09 -1.14 -10.09
CA VAL A 292 -7.05 -0.86 -11.53
C VAL A 292 -5.91 0.12 -11.76
N ALA A 293 -5.01 -0.21 -12.68
CA ALA A 293 -3.86 0.62 -12.98
C ALA A 293 -3.64 0.72 -14.50
N LEU A 294 -2.73 1.60 -14.88
CA LEU A 294 -2.21 1.67 -16.25
C LEU A 294 -0.75 1.18 -16.27
N MET A 295 -0.27 0.84 -17.46
CA MET A 295 1.13 0.66 -17.82
C MET A 295 1.46 1.74 -18.84
N VAL A 296 2.31 2.70 -18.46
CA VAL A 296 2.63 3.86 -19.31
C VAL A 296 4.13 4.12 -19.27
N ASP A 297 4.67 4.81 -20.27
CA ASP A 297 6.10 5.12 -20.32
C ASP A 297 6.58 5.88 -19.07
N ALA A 298 7.69 5.44 -18.49
CA ALA A 298 8.27 5.99 -17.26
C ALA A 298 8.64 7.47 -17.39
N SER A 299 8.90 7.98 -18.60
CA SER A 299 9.15 9.40 -18.89
C SER A 299 8.04 10.32 -18.37
N ARG A 300 6.79 9.82 -18.29
CA ARG A 300 5.62 10.53 -17.73
C ARG A 300 5.76 10.85 -16.23
N ASN A 301 6.72 10.24 -15.56
CA ASN A 301 6.98 10.36 -14.13
C ASN A 301 8.44 10.71 -13.81
N THR A 302 9.07 11.52 -14.65
CA THR A 302 10.44 12.03 -14.40
C THR A 302 10.47 13.38 -13.70
N LYS A 303 9.34 14.08 -13.67
CA LYS A 303 9.21 15.43 -13.08
C LYS A 303 7.96 15.54 -12.21
N PRO A 304 8.01 16.38 -11.15
CA PRO A 304 6.83 16.72 -10.38
C PRO A 304 5.71 17.22 -11.30
N ARG A 305 4.46 17.02 -10.86
CA ARG A 305 3.31 17.69 -11.46
C ARG A 305 3.57 19.20 -11.43
N GLY A 306 3.42 19.87 -12.58
CA GLY A 306 3.40 21.33 -12.63
C GLY A 306 2.22 21.90 -11.85
N LYS A 307 2.31 23.17 -11.45
CA LYS A 307 1.18 23.89 -10.88
C LYS A 307 0.04 23.94 -11.89
N ARG A 308 -1.20 23.72 -11.44
CA ARG A 308 -2.40 23.96 -12.25
C ARG A 308 -3.18 25.09 -11.60
N ASP A 309 -3.78 25.93 -12.42
CA ASP A 309 -4.83 26.83 -11.94
C ASP A 309 -5.98 25.96 -11.46
N VAL A 310 -6.45 26.21 -10.23
CA VAL A 310 -7.64 25.55 -9.69
C VAL A 310 -8.82 26.13 -10.49
N PRO A 311 -9.50 25.35 -11.35
CA PRO A 311 -10.68 25.87 -12.03
C PRO A 311 -11.70 26.24 -10.97
N ALA A 312 -12.28 27.44 -11.04
CA ALA A 312 -13.41 27.80 -10.20
C ALA A 312 -14.47 26.70 -10.36
N THR A 313 -14.84 26.05 -9.25
CA THR A 313 -15.83 24.98 -9.25
C THR A 313 -17.13 25.52 -9.84
N LYS A 314 -17.42 25.20 -11.10
CA LYS A 314 -18.76 25.38 -11.65
C LYS A 314 -19.57 24.19 -11.16
N LEU A 315 -20.32 24.43 -10.08
CA LEU A 315 -21.45 23.59 -9.69
C LEU A 315 -22.58 23.77 -10.71
#